data_AF-A0AA37T559-F1
#
_entry.id   AF-A0AA37T559-F1
#
_cell.length_a   1.000
_cell.length_b   1.000
_cell.length_c   1.000
_cell.angle_alpha   90.00
_cell.angle_beta   90.00
_cell.angle_gamma   90.00
#
_symmetry.space_group_name_H-M   'P 1'
#
loop_
_entity.id
_entity.type
_entity.pdbx_description
1 polymer ?
#
loop_
_entity_poly.entity_id
_entity_poly.type
_entity_poly.pdbx_seq_one_letter_code
_entity_poly.pdbx_strand_id
1 'polypeptide(L)'
;MPLKPFSEEFNYQKSILDGYTDKYTAPLKNVMLAIKSIMVSDGFDRKFSGQLDGLRLALLAKEREKIYLSVGADTSKAMTDTQVILASLVKFLRHVYLIKAQGSQEVWVISTPKIFSKYISNELYDVRNNPVLLAASIAEVDERFTSQQKKALGEATNVAMKWCQATLIELSLAHLSSKSRAKRIVRRWFVGNKLDETEVDKCITKLIAGIRKVVSVISSNKIIFTDMPTIRSSTDAKDKGLAAALAFVYAGNYEKIPIIYIENGFFSNNSIMPDRDYWALTVIHEITHLELSTKDHKYDFDGLRPDKNLTPAQAIENADSWAYFCANAAKALSNNSLNKVLNKP
;
A
#
# COMPACT_ATOMS: atom_id res chain seq x y z
N MET A 1 -11.38 15.24 14.09
CA MET A 1 -11.46 13.80 14.48
C MET A 1 -10.16 13.18 13.96
N PRO A 2 -9.40 12.37 14.71
CA PRO A 2 -8.22 11.72 14.13
C PRO A 2 -8.66 10.91 12.90
N LEU A 3 -7.84 10.96 11.84
CA LEU A 3 -8.00 10.12 10.66
C LEU A 3 -8.13 8.67 11.13
N LYS A 4 -9.21 7.98 10.73
CA LYS A 4 -9.36 6.56 11.06
C LYS A 4 -8.45 5.75 10.12
N PRO A 5 -7.41 5.08 10.63
CA PRO A 5 -6.54 4.27 9.81
C PRO A 5 -7.27 3.00 9.33
N PHE A 6 -6.80 2.42 8.24
CA PHE A 6 -7.36 1.20 7.65
C PHE A 6 -7.36 0.02 8.63
N SER A 7 -6.34 -0.08 9.50
CA SER A 7 -6.29 -1.11 10.54
C SER A 7 -7.51 -1.14 11.47
N GLU A 8 -8.22 -0.03 11.68
CA GLU A 8 -9.49 -0.03 12.41
C GLU A 8 -10.58 -0.78 11.63
N GLU A 9 -10.74 -0.49 10.33
CA GLU A 9 -11.68 -1.21 9.46
C GLU A 9 -11.32 -2.69 9.40
N PHE A 10 -10.03 -3.01 9.18
CA PHE A 10 -9.56 -4.39 9.13
C PHE A 10 -9.91 -5.16 10.41
N ASN A 11 -9.61 -4.61 11.58
CA ASN A 11 -9.89 -5.27 12.85
C ASN A 11 -11.38 -5.42 13.12
N TYR A 12 -12.18 -4.41 12.74
CA TYR A 12 -13.63 -4.48 12.82
C TYR A 12 -14.18 -5.61 11.95
N GLN A 13 -13.78 -5.67 10.68
CA GLN A 13 -14.22 -6.72 9.75
C GLN A 13 -13.76 -8.11 10.18
N LYS A 14 -12.52 -8.22 10.67
CA LYS A 14 -12.01 -9.48 11.25
C LYS A 14 -12.88 -9.95 12.42
N SER A 15 -13.29 -9.04 13.31
CA SER A 15 -14.15 -9.41 14.45
C SER A 15 -15.52 -9.95 14.02
N ILE A 16 -16.09 -9.41 12.93
CA ILE A 16 -17.33 -9.93 12.33
C ILE A 16 -17.08 -11.31 11.75
N LEU A 17 -15.99 -11.49 11.01
CA LEU A 17 -15.64 -12.77 10.40
C LEU A 17 -15.47 -13.88 11.46
N ASP A 18 -14.75 -13.57 12.54
CA ASP A 18 -14.50 -14.50 13.64
C ASP A 18 -15.79 -14.84 14.42
N GLY A 19 -16.69 -13.88 14.62
CA GLY A 19 -17.84 -14.03 15.52
C GLY A 19 -19.19 -14.32 14.86
N TYR A 20 -19.33 -14.10 13.55
CA TYR A 20 -20.65 -14.04 12.89
C TYR A 20 -20.77 -14.92 11.63
N THR A 21 -19.74 -15.68 11.25
CA THR A 21 -19.79 -16.51 10.03
C THR A 21 -20.95 -17.53 10.04
N ASP A 22 -21.34 -18.06 11.19
CA ASP A 22 -22.43 -19.04 11.27
C ASP A 22 -23.83 -18.42 11.11
N LYS A 23 -23.92 -17.08 11.11
CA LYS A 23 -25.19 -16.34 10.93
C LYS A 23 -25.56 -16.13 9.47
N TYR A 24 -24.68 -16.46 8.52
CA TYR A 24 -25.02 -16.38 7.10
C TYR A 24 -25.95 -17.51 6.66
N THR A 25 -26.94 -17.15 5.85
CA THR A 25 -27.87 -18.05 5.17
C THR A 25 -27.51 -18.23 3.70
N ALA A 26 -28.25 -19.10 3.01
CA ALA A 26 -28.14 -19.20 1.56
C ALA A 26 -28.48 -17.84 0.91
N PRO A 27 -27.84 -17.48 -0.22
CA PRO A 27 -26.92 -18.31 -1.01
C PRO A 27 -25.44 -18.29 -0.58
N LEU A 28 -24.98 -17.37 0.28
CA LEU A 28 -23.54 -17.21 0.56
C LEU A 28 -23.00 -18.00 1.75
N LYS A 29 -23.84 -18.68 2.54
CA LYS A 29 -23.43 -19.46 3.73
C LYS A 29 -22.14 -20.27 3.52
N ASN A 30 -22.11 -21.12 2.49
CA ASN A 30 -20.97 -22.01 2.24
C ASN A 30 -19.71 -21.25 1.83
N VAL A 31 -19.87 -20.16 1.06
CA VAL A 31 -18.78 -19.29 0.64
C VAL A 31 -18.17 -18.59 1.84
N MET A 32 -19.00 -18.02 2.72
CA MET A 32 -18.54 -17.33 3.93
C MET A 32 -17.85 -18.29 4.89
N LEU A 33 -18.37 -19.51 5.07
CA LEU A 33 -17.71 -20.57 5.86
C LEU A 33 -16.33 -20.94 5.30
N ALA A 34 -16.17 -20.97 3.97
CA ALA A 34 -14.90 -21.27 3.32
C ALA A 34 -13.86 -20.14 3.46
N ILE A 35 -14.31 -18.89 3.64
CA ILE A 35 -13.45 -17.69 3.72
C ILE A 35 -13.11 -17.32 5.17
N LYS A 36 -13.74 -17.93 6.18
CA LYS A 36 -13.65 -17.55 7.60
C LYS A 36 -12.24 -17.33 8.18
N SER A 37 -11.22 -17.94 7.56
CA SER A 37 -9.82 -17.86 8.00
C SER A 37 -8.94 -16.97 7.12
N ILE A 38 -9.53 -16.16 6.22
CA ILE A 38 -8.77 -15.25 5.35
C ILE A 38 -8.10 -14.12 6.12
N MET A 39 -8.71 -13.60 7.19
CA MET A 39 -8.16 -12.49 7.98
C MET A 39 -7.41 -13.02 9.20
N VAL A 40 -6.10 -12.78 9.26
CA VAL A 40 -5.23 -13.15 10.38
C VAL A 40 -4.75 -11.89 11.11
N SER A 41 -3.97 -12.04 12.18
CA SER A 41 -3.56 -10.92 13.05
C SER A 41 -2.73 -9.84 12.35
N ASP A 42 -2.11 -10.17 11.24
CA ASP A 42 -1.09 -9.38 10.56
C ASP A 42 -1.37 -9.20 9.05
N GLY A 43 -2.61 -9.44 8.61
CA GLY A 43 -3.05 -9.26 7.22
C GLY A 43 -3.95 -10.40 6.74
N PHE A 44 -3.82 -10.77 5.48
CA PHE A 44 -4.60 -11.84 4.86
C PHE A 44 -3.78 -13.11 4.65
N ASP A 45 -4.42 -14.28 4.74
CA ASP A 45 -3.78 -15.58 4.46
C ASP A 45 -4.04 -16.02 3.01
N ARG A 46 -2.99 -16.06 2.18
CA ARG A 46 -3.08 -16.46 0.78
C ARG A 46 -3.74 -17.82 0.54
N LYS A 47 -3.73 -18.73 1.52
CA LYS A 47 -4.38 -20.05 1.39
C LYS A 47 -5.87 -19.93 1.12
N PHE A 48 -6.48 -18.82 1.54
CA PHE A 48 -7.89 -18.52 1.36
C PHE A 48 -8.17 -17.52 0.22
N SER A 49 -7.14 -17.13 -0.55
CA SER A 49 -7.27 -16.14 -1.62
C SER A 49 -8.22 -16.59 -2.74
N GLY A 50 -8.16 -17.85 -3.14
CA GLY A 50 -9.07 -18.42 -4.16
C GLY A 50 -10.53 -18.42 -3.72
N GLN A 51 -10.80 -18.44 -2.42
CA GLN A 51 -12.15 -18.37 -1.87
C GLN A 51 -12.71 -16.94 -2.00
N LEU A 52 -11.87 -15.90 -2.01
CA LEU A 52 -12.31 -14.54 -2.38
C LEU A 52 -12.75 -14.47 -3.86
N ASP A 53 -12.08 -15.20 -4.76
CA ASP A 53 -12.55 -15.34 -6.14
C ASP A 53 -13.88 -16.10 -6.20
N GLY A 54 -14.01 -17.16 -5.40
CA GLY A 54 -15.28 -17.87 -5.21
C GLY A 54 -16.42 -16.95 -4.75
N LEU A 55 -16.14 -16.01 -3.83
CA LEU A 55 -17.10 -14.99 -3.41
C LEU A 55 -17.48 -14.06 -4.56
N ARG A 56 -16.50 -13.52 -5.28
CA ARG A 56 -16.78 -12.69 -6.47
C ARG A 56 -17.63 -13.43 -7.49
N LEU A 57 -17.31 -14.69 -7.79
CA LEU A 57 -18.08 -15.55 -8.69
C LEU A 57 -19.51 -15.77 -8.19
N ALA A 58 -19.68 -16.03 -6.89
CA ALA A 58 -21.00 -16.17 -6.28
C ALA A 58 -21.82 -14.88 -6.38
N LEU A 59 -21.19 -13.72 -6.43
CA LEU A 59 -21.84 -12.40 -6.50
C LEU A 59 -22.07 -11.86 -7.92
N LEU A 60 -21.44 -12.43 -8.97
CA LEU A 60 -21.45 -11.90 -10.36
C LEU A 60 -22.81 -11.44 -10.91
N ALA A 61 -23.89 -12.10 -10.53
CA ALA A 61 -25.24 -11.72 -10.88
C ALA A 61 -26.08 -11.54 -9.63
N LYS A 62 -26.89 -10.47 -9.58
CA LYS A 62 -27.75 -10.14 -8.44
C LYS A 62 -26.96 -10.01 -7.13
N GLU A 63 -25.80 -9.34 -7.16
CA GLU A 63 -24.89 -9.16 -6.02
C GLU A 63 -25.67 -8.67 -4.80
N ARG A 64 -26.45 -7.60 -4.97
CA ARG A 64 -27.31 -7.02 -3.94
C ARG A 64 -28.28 -8.05 -3.35
N GLU A 65 -29.10 -8.69 -4.18
CA GLU A 65 -30.10 -9.64 -3.69
C GLU A 65 -29.45 -10.80 -2.94
N LYS A 66 -28.32 -11.30 -3.44
CA LYS A 66 -27.59 -12.39 -2.79
C LYS A 66 -27.03 -11.97 -1.43
N ILE A 67 -26.53 -10.75 -1.29
CA ILE A 67 -26.09 -10.21 0.00
C ILE A 67 -27.29 -10.12 0.95
N TYR A 68 -28.40 -9.50 0.52
CA TYR A 68 -29.62 -9.38 1.33
C TYR A 68 -30.12 -10.73 1.84
N LEU A 69 -30.30 -11.69 0.93
CA LEU A 69 -30.78 -13.03 1.27
C LEU A 69 -29.84 -13.76 2.24
N SER A 70 -28.52 -13.59 2.06
CA SER A 70 -27.52 -14.28 2.89
C SER A 70 -27.39 -13.72 4.29
N VAL A 71 -27.86 -12.50 4.53
CA VAL A 71 -27.94 -11.90 5.87
C VAL A 71 -29.35 -12.03 6.48
N GLY A 72 -30.26 -12.75 5.81
CA GLY A 72 -31.64 -12.91 6.24
C GLY A 72 -32.49 -11.64 6.11
N ALA A 73 -32.09 -10.70 5.26
CA ALA A 73 -32.83 -9.47 5.01
C ALA A 73 -33.85 -9.64 3.87
N ASP A 74 -34.94 -8.89 3.98
CA ASP A 74 -35.95 -8.73 2.93
C ASP A 74 -35.61 -7.48 2.12
N THR A 75 -35.50 -7.61 0.79
CA THR A 75 -35.17 -6.49 -0.11
C THR A 75 -36.19 -5.35 -0.09
N SER A 76 -37.38 -5.59 0.46
CA SER A 76 -38.45 -4.58 0.62
C SER A 76 -38.47 -3.89 2.00
N LYS A 77 -37.60 -4.29 2.94
CA LYS A 77 -37.59 -3.77 4.32
C LYS A 77 -36.24 -3.18 4.69
N ALA A 78 -36.23 -2.33 5.72
CA ALA A 78 -35.00 -1.87 6.34
C ALA A 78 -34.27 -3.06 6.98
N MET A 79 -32.95 -3.10 6.81
CA MET A 79 -32.10 -4.07 7.51
C MET A 79 -31.98 -3.70 8.99
N THR A 80 -31.86 -4.70 9.86
CA THR A 80 -31.43 -4.48 11.25
C THR A 80 -29.93 -4.16 11.29
N ASP A 81 -29.46 -3.58 12.39
CA ASP A 81 -28.02 -3.29 12.56
C ASP A 81 -27.15 -4.53 12.35
N THR A 82 -27.58 -5.70 12.87
CA THR A 82 -26.83 -6.96 12.67
C THR A 82 -26.76 -7.35 11.20
N GLN A 83 -27.83 -7.14 10.43
CA GLN A 83 -27.86 -7.46 9.00
C GLN A 83 -26.93 -6.54 8.19
N VAL A 84 -26.88 -5.25 8.54
CA VAL A 84 -25.95 -4.28 7.92
C VAL A 84 -24.50 -4.63 8.23
N ILE A 85 -24.20 -5.00 9.48
CA ILE A 85 -22.87 -5.47 9.91
C ILE A 85 -22.42 -6.66 9.06
N LEU A 86 -23.27 -7.69 8.93
CA LEU A 86 -22.99 -8.86 8.08
C LEU A 86 -22.81 -8.47 6.61
N ALA A 87 -23.69 -7.62 6.07
CA ALA A 87 -23.59 -7.17 4.68
C ALA A 87 -22.26 -6.42 4.42
N SER A 88 -21.79 -5.63 5.40
CA SER A 88 -20.53 -4.92 5.31
C SER A 88 -19.32 -5.84 5.19
N LEU A 89 -19.32 -6.99 5.87
CA LEU A 89 -18.23 -7.96 5.76
C LEU A 89 -18.19 -8.62 4.39
N VAL A 90 -19.34 -9.01 3.84
CA VAL A 90 -19.40 -9.54 2.47
C VAL A 90 -18.88 -8.50 1.48
N LYS A 91 -19.31 -7.24 1.63
CA LYS A 91 -18.89 -6.14 0.77
C LYS A 91 -17.38 -5.86 0.91
N PHE A 92 -16.85 -5.86 2.12
CA PHE A 92 -15.42 -5.69 2.38
C PHE A 92 -14.60 -6.78 1.68
N LEU A 93 -14.90 -8.06 1.92
CA LEU A 93 -14.15 -9.20 1.35
C LEU A 93 -14.24 -9.26 -0.18
N ARG A 94 -15.38 -8.85 -0.74
CA ARG A 94 -15.57 -8.70 -2.20
C ARG A 94 -14.51 -7.79 -2.83
N HIS A 95 -14.02 -6.79 -2.10
CA HIS A 95 -13.04 -5.80 -2.56
C HIS A 95 -11.59 -6.13 -2.18
N VAL A 96 -11.32 -7.33 -1.62
CA VAL A 96 -9.97 -7.80 -1.27
C VAL A 96 -9.38 -8.67 -2.38
N TYR A 97 -8.15 -8.37 -2.80
CA TYR A 97 -7.46 -9.04 -3.91
C TYR A 97 -6.04 -9.42 -3.52
N LEU A 98 -5.67 -10.69 -3.71
CA LEU A 98 -4.26 -11.07 -3.82
C LEU A 98 -3.81 -10.79 -5.26
N ILE A 99 -2.99 -9.77 -5.45
CA ILE A 99 -2.60 -9.30 -6.80
C ILE A 99 -1.25 -9.88 -7.25
N LYS A 100 -0.42 -10.32 -6.29
CA LYS A 100 0.85 -10.98 -6.57
C LYS A 100 1.23 -11.92 -5.42
N ALA A 101 1.72 -13.09 -5.77
CA ALA A 101 2.42 -13.98 -4.83
C ALA A 101 3.66 -14.58 -5.52
N GLN A 102 4.80 -14.55 -4.83
CA GLN A 102 6.03 -15.20 -5.30
C GLN A 102 6.89 -15.63 -4.10
N GLY A 103 7.02 -16.93 -3.88
CA GLY A 103 7.69 -17.46 -2.69
C GLY A 103 6.95 -17.03 -1.42
N SER A 104 7.63 -16.28 -0.55
CA SER A 104 7.03 -15.70 0.66
C SER A 104 6.38 -14.32 0.45
N GLN A 105 6.66 -13.66 -0.68
CA GLN A 105 6.09 -12.35 -0.99
C GLN A 105 4.62 -12.50 -1.35
N GLU A 106 3.76 -11.70 -0.69
CA GLU A 106 2.34 -11.56 -1.01
C GLU A 106 1.99 -10.08 -1.02
N VAL A 107 1.28 -9.68 -2.08
CA VAL A 107 0.84 -8.30 -2.27
C VAL A 107 -0.66 -8.29 -2.40
N TRP A 108 -1.30 -7.60 -1.48
CA TRP A 108 -2.75 -7.47 -1.40
C TRP A 108 -3.18 -6.07 -1.82
N VAL A 109 -4.36 -5.99 -2.42
CA VAL A 109 -5.05 -4.72 -2.67
C VAL A 109 -6.44 -4.79 -2.05
N ILE A 110 -6.83 -3.72 -1.38
CA ILE A 110 -8.21 -3.46 -1.01
C ILE A 110 -8.66 -2.26 -1.81
N SER A 111 -9.62 -2.49 -2.69
CA SER A 111 -10.06 -1.50 -3.66
C SER A 111 -11.48 -1.09 -3.33
N THR A 112 -11.63 -0.09 -2.46
CA THR A 112 -12.95 0.35 -2.01
C THR A 112 -13.77 0.95 -3.17
N PRO A 113 -15.12 0.94 -3.11
CA PRO A 113 -15.95 1.55 -4.13
C PRO A 113 -15.61 3.03 -4.36
N LYS A 114 -15.60 3.48 -5.62
CA LYS A 114 -15.19 4.84 -6.03
C LYS A 114 -16.00 5.94 -5.36
N ILE A 115 -17.28 5.69 -5.15
CA ILE A 115 -18.20 6.70 -4.62
C ILE A 115 -18.17 6.80 -3.09
N PHE A 116 -17.57 5.80 -2.41
CA PHE A 116 -17.56 5.79 -0.95
C PHE A 116 -16.68 6.93 -0.42
N SER A 117 -17.17 7.56 0.65
CA SER A 117 -16.48 8.64 1.35
C SER A 117 -15.96 8.18 2.72
N LYS A 118 -16.30 6.95 3.13
CA LYS A 118 -15.84 6.30 4.35
C LYS A 118 -15.49 4.84 4.04
N TYR A 119 -14.83 4.17 4.99
CA TYR A 119 -14.68 2.72 4.89
C TYR A 119 -16.05 2.04 4.87
N ILE A 120 -16.09 0.85 4.26
CA ILE A 120 -17.30 0.12 3.90
C ILE A 120 -18.25 -0.06 5.10
N SER A 121 -17.73 -0.40 6.28
CA SER A 121 -18.57 -0.53 7.49
C SER A 121 -19.34 0.75 7.82
N ASN A 122 -18.64 1.88 7.88
CA ASN A 122 -19.22 3.18 8.23
C ASN A 122 -20.16 3.68 7.13
N GLU A 123 -19.78 3.50 5.86
CA GLU A 123 -20.61 3.91 4.72
C GLU A 123 -21.98 3.22 4.76
N LEU A 124 -22.01 1.90 4.95
CA LEU A 124 -23.27 1.15 5.02
C LEU A 124 -24.04 1.45 6.31
N TYR A 125 -23.34 1.61 7.43
CA TYR A 125 -23.98 1.90 8.71
C TYR A 125 -24.67 3.27 8.72
N ASP A 126 -24.08 4.30 8.11
CA ASP A 126 -24.66 5.65 8.09
C ASP A 126 -25.97 5.71 7.31
N VAL A 127 -26.10 4.92 6.24
CA VAL A 127 -27.31 4.88 5.40
C VAL A 127 -28.31 3.79 5.82
N ARG A 128 -28.07 3.06 6.92
CA ARG A 128 -28.87 1.87 7.30
C ARG A 128 -30.38 2.11 7.45
N ASN A 129 -30.75 3.32 7.88
CA ASN A 129 -32.16 3.72 8.05
C ASN A 129 -32.84 4.16 6.74
N ASN A 130 -32.10 4.21 5.63
CA ASN A 130 -32.60 4.53 4.30
C ASN A 130 -32.44 3.31 3.38
N PRO A 131 -33.48 2.47 3.20
CA PRO A 131 -33.39 1.24 2.43
C PRO A 131 -32.95 1.44 0.98
N VAL A 132 -33.31 2.57 0.37
CA VAL A 132 -32.95 2.90 -1.02
C VAL A 132 -31.46 3.18 -1.13
N LEU A 133 -30.92 4.02 -0.25
CA LEU A 133 -29.48 4.33 -0.23
C LEU A 133 -28.65 3.11 0.18
N LEU A 134 -29.09 2.33 1.17
CA LEU A 134 -28.40 1.10 1.57
C LEU A 134 -28.34 0.09 0.42
N ALA A 135 -29.45 -0.10 -0.29
CA ALA A 135 -29.52 -0.98 -1.45
C ALA A 135 -28.59 -0.52 -2.58
N ALA A 136 -28.50 0.79 -2.81
CA ALA A 136 -27.57 1.38 -3.77
C ALA A 136 -26.12 1.13 -3.35
N SER A 137 -25.73 1.49 -2.11
CA SER A 137 -24.37 1.30 -1.60
C SER A 137 -23.92 -0.16 -1.61
N ILE A 138 -24.81 -1.11 -1.33
CA ILE A 138 -24.51 -2.55 -1.45
C ILE A 138 -24.28 -2.95 -2.92
N ALA A 139 -24.95 -2.32 -3.87
CA ALA A 139 -24.79 -2.61 -5.30
C ALA A 139 -23.54 -1.97 -5.93
N GLU A 140 -22.86 -1.05 -5.24
CA GLU A 140 -21.69 -0.34 -5.76
C GLU A 140 -20.47 -1.25 -5.93
N VAL A 141 -20.18 -1.67 -7.16
CA VAL A 141 -19.06 -2.57 -7.47
C VAL A 141 -17.90 -1.86 -8.16
N ASP A 142 -18.09 -0.60 -8.57
CA ASP A 142 -17.10 0.18 -9.29
C ASP A 142 -16.02 0.66 -8.33
N GLU A 143 -14.81 0.12 -8.49
CA GLU A 143 -13.76 0.24 -7.49
C GLU A 143 -12.73 1.29 -7.86
N ARG A 144 -12.07 1.85 -6.85
CA ARG A 144 -11.05 2.90 -7.05
C ARG A 144 -9.92 2.47 -7.97
N PHE A 145 -9.42 1.25 -7.82
CA PHE A 145 -8.33 0.70 -8.61
C PHE A 145 -8.86 -0.13 -9.79
N THR A 146 -8.36 0.14 -10.99
CA THR A 146 -8.62 -0.73 -12.15
C THR A 146 -7.82 -2.03 -12.06
N SER A 147 -8.23 -3.06 -12.80
CA SER A 147 -7.49 -4.33 -12.89
C SER A 147 -6.04 -4.14 -13.38
N GLN A 148 -5.82 -3.20 -14.30
CA GLN A 148 -4.47 -2.88 -14.80
C GLN A 148 -3.62 -2.23 -13.71
N GLN A 149 -4.19 -1.30 -12.95
CA GLN A 149 -3.51 -0.63 -11.84
C GLN A 149 -3.09 -1.62 -10.75
N LYS A 150 -3.99 -2.54 -10.37
CA LYS A 150 -3.69 -3.63 -9.43
C LYS A 150 -2.53 -4.51 -9.92
N LYS A 151 -2.55 -4.93 -11.18
CA LYS A 151 -1.48 -5.73 -11.77
C LYS A 151 -0.14 -4.98 -11.72
N ALA A 152 -0.15 -3.70 -12.11
CA ALA A 152 1.05 -2.86 -12.13
C ALA A 152 1.63 -2.64 -10.72
N LEU A 153 0.81 -2.47 -9.68
CA LEU A 153 1.27 -2.42 -8.29
C LEU A 153 2.05 -3.69 -7.91
N GLY A 154 1.52 -4.87 -8.25
CA GLY A 154 2.18 -6.14 -7.96
C GLY A 154 3.49 -6.34 -8.73
N GLU A 155 3.57 -5.83 -9.97
CA GLU A 155 4.81 -5.83 -10.76
C GLU A 155 5.85 -4.86 -10.20
N ALA A 156 5.42 -3.66 -9.80
CA ALA A 156 6.28 -2.64 -9.19
C ALA A 156 6.88 -3.13 -7.87
N THR A 157 6.10 -3.79 -7.00
CA THR A 157 6.63 -4.36 -5.73
C THR A 157 7.72 -5.41 -5.98
N ASN A 158 7.62 -6.21 -7.04
CA ASN A 158 8.69 -7.15 -7.41
C ASN A 158 9.94 -6.43 -7.94
N VAL A 159 9.77 -5.35 -8.71
CA VAL A 159 10.90 -4.54 -9.16
C VAL A 159 11.60 -3.87 -7.98
N ALA A 160 10.84 -3.31 -7.03
CA ALA A 160 11.36 -2.77 -5.78
C ALA A 160 12.20 -3.82 -5.03
N MET A 161 11.69 -5.05 -4.90
CA MET A 161 12.44 -6.17 -4.30
C MET A 161 13.78 -6.41 -5.01
N LYS A 162 13.75 -6.54 -6.34
CA LYS A 162 14.96 -6.78 -7.14
C LYS A 162 15.98 -5.65 -6.96
N TRP A 163 15.53 -4.40 -6.91
CA TRP A 163 16.40 -3.26 -6.70
C TRP A 163 17.03 -3.27 -5.31
N CYS A 164 16.25 -3.52 -4.26
CA CYS A 164 16.78 -3.63 -2.90
C CYS A 164 17.80 -4.78 -2.77
N GLN A 165 17.51 -5.95 -3.33
CA GLN A 165 18.45 -7.09 -3.32
C GLN A 165 19.74 -6.79 -4.09
N ALA A 166 19.65 -6.21 -5.30
CA ALA A 166 20.82 -5.80 -6.07
C ALA A 166 21.63 -4.73 -5.33
N THR A 167 20.97 -3.85 -4.56
CA THR A 167 21.64 -2.85 -3.73
C THR A 167 22.42 -3.48 -2.59
N LEU A 168 21.86 -4.49 -1.91
CA LEU A 168 22.58 -5.24 -0.87
C LEU A 168 23.82 -5.94 -1.43
N ILE A 169 23.71 -6.54 -2.62
CA ILE A 169 24.85 -7.14 -3.32
C ILE A 169 25.90 -6.07 -3.62
N GLU A 170 25.53 -4.95 -4.21
CA GLU A 170 26.46 -3.86 -4.52
C GLU A 170 27.16 -3.33 -3.26
N LEU A 171 26.41 -3.05 -2.19
CA LEU A 171 26.97 -2.58 -0.92
C LEU A 171 27.92 -3.61 -0.28
N SER A 172 27.66 -4.91 -0.46
CA SER A 172 28.57 -5.95 0.04
C SER A 172 29.96 -5.88 -0.60
N LEU A 173 30.08 -5.34 -1.82
CA LEU A 173 31.34 -5.20 -2.54
C LEU A 173 32.14 -3.95 -2.15
N ALA A 174 31.63 -3.13 -1.22
CA ALA A 174 32.26 -1.86 -0.85
C ALA A 174 33.66 -2.04 -0.23
N HIS A 175 33.87 -3.14 0.50
CA HIS A 175 35.13 -3.46 1.18
C HIS A 175 36.28 -3.84 0.24
N LEU A 176 35.99 -4.18 -1.03
CA LEU A 176 37.01 -4.62 -1.99
C LEU A 176 37.98 -3.50 -2.39
N SER A 177 37.54 -2.24 -2.33
CA SER A 177 38.38 -1.09 -2.67
C SER A 177 37.76 0.22 -2.18
N SER A 178 38.58 1.18 -1.76
CA SER A 178 38.17 2.57 -1.48
C SER A 178 37.56 3.27 -2.72
N LYS A 179 37.93 2.79 -3.92
CA LYS A 179 37.42 3.26 -5.21
C LYS A 179 36.27 2.40 -5.75
N SER A 180 35.72 1.47 -4.98
CA SER A 180 34.61 0.61 -5.41
C SER A 180 33.41 1.42 -5.90
N ARG A 181 32.62 0.84 -6.82
CA ARG A 181 31.39 1.48 -7.32
C ARG A 181 30.44 1.80 -6.17
N ALA A 182 30.24 0.86 -5.24
CA ALA A 182 29.46 1.01 -4.02
C ALA A 182 29.82 2.30 -3.25
N LYS A 183 31.10 2.49 -2.90
CA LYS A 183 31.54 3.72 -2.21
C LYS A 183 31.29 4.97 -3.04
N ARG A 184 31.51 4.94 -4.35
CA ARG A 184 31.22 6.08 -5.24
C ARG A 184 29.74 6.45 -5.27
N ILE A 185 28.84 5.47 -5.34
CA ILE A 185 27.41 5.75 -5.36
C ILE A 185 26.91 6.21 -3.98
N VAL A 186 27.43 5.66 -2.87
CA VAL A 186 27.07 6.14 -1.52
C VAL A 186 27.52 7.58 -1.32
N ARG A 187 28.76 7.93 -1.72
CA ARG A 187 29.22 9.32 -1.68
C ARG A 187 28.28 10.25 -2.43
N ARG A 188 27.89 9.86 -3.66
CA ARG A 188 27.01 10.66 -4.53
C ARG A 188 25.64 10.94 -3.91
N TRP A 189 25.04 9.95 -3.23
CA TRP A 189 23.66 10.04 -2.75
C TRP A 189 23.51 10.48 -1.30
N PHE A 190 24.54 10.31 -0.46
CA PHE A 190 24.40 10.53 0.99
C PHE A 190 25.50 11.38 1.65
N VAL A 191 26.69 11.50 1.07
CA VAL A 191 27.83 12.21 1.71
C VAL A 191 28.18 13.53 1.00
N GLY A 192 27.98 13.59 -0.32
CA GLY A 192 28.35 14.73 -1.15
C GLY A 192 29.83 14.71 -1.55
N ASN A 193 30.41 15.90 -1.77
CA ASN A 193 31.77 16.06 -2.30
C ASN A 193 32.88 15.95 -1.23
N LYS A 194 32.54 15.65 0.03
CA LYS A 194 33.53 15.50 1.10
C LYS A 194 34.29 14.17 0.95
N LEU A 195 35.60 14.20 1.13
CA LEU A 195 36.47 13.01 1.15
C LEU A 195 36.57 12.45 2.58
N ASP A 196 35.45 12.01 3.14
CA ASP A 196 35.42 11.33 4.44
C ASP A 196 35.07 9.85 4.27
N GLU A 197 36.08 8.99 4.26
CA GLU A 197 35.88 7.54 4.17
C GLU A 197 35.13 6.96 5.36
N THR A 198 35.30 7.55 6.55
CA THR A 198 34.65 7.07 7.76
C THR A 198 33.15 7.32 7.69
N GLU A 199 32.71 8.48 7.20
CA GLU A 199 31.29 8.74 6.97
C GLU A 199 30.68 7.86 5.89
N VAL A 200 31.43 7.56 4.83
CA VAL A 200 30.98 6.64 3.77
C VAL A 200 30.75 5.24 4.34
N ASP A 201 31.68 4.72 5.15
CA ASP A 201 31.57 3.39 5.74
C ASP A 201 30.44 3.30 6.78
N LYS A 202 30.21 4.38 7.56
CA LYS A 202 29.03 4.52 8.42
C LYS A 202 27.73 4.50 7.62
N CYS A 203 27.67 5.26 6.52
CA CYS A 203 26.50 5.26 5.63
C CYS A 203 26.24 3.87 5.04
N ILE A 204 27.27 3.17 4.55
CA ILE A 204 27.13 1.80 4.03
C ILE A 204 26.53 0.87 5.09
N THR A 205 27.03 0.93 6.32
CA THR A 205 26.52 0.10 7.41
C THR A 205 25.04 0.39 7.69
N LYS A 206 24.66 1.67 7.78
CA LYS A 206 23.26 2.10 7.98
C LYS A 206 22.36 1.67 6.81
N LEU A 207 22.83 1.82 5.57
CA LEU A 207 22.10 1.44 4.36
C LEU A 207 21.89 -0.07 4.29
N ILE A 208 22.91 -0.90 4.57
CA ILE A 208 22.76 -2.36 4.59
C ILE A 208 21.71 -2.76 5.63
N ALA A 209 21.79 -2.22 6.85
CA ALA A 209 20.84 -2.52 7.92
C ALA A 209 19.42 -2.08 7.55
N GLY A 210 19.25 -0.89 7.00
CA GLY A 210 17.95 -0.36 6.61
C GLY A 210 17.34 -1.10 5.41
N ILE A 211 18.11 -1.35 4.35
CA ILE A 211 17.62 -2.06 3.17
C ILE A 211 17.24 -3.50 3.50
N ARG A 212 17.91 -4.15 4.47
CA ARG A 212 17.46 -5.47 4.97
C ARG A 212 16.06 -5.41 5.58
N LYS A 213 15.72 -4.36 6.34
CA LYS A 213 14.36 -4.16 6.86
C LYS A 213 13.37 -3.94 5.73
N VAL A 214 13.70 -3.08 4.76
CA VAL A 214 12.89 -2.85 3.56
C VAL A 214 12.64 -4.16 2.81
N VAL A 215 13.68 -4.96 2.54
CA VAL A 215 13.56 -6.30 1.93
C VAL A 215 12.67 -7.21 2.77
N SER A 216 12.80 -7.21 4.09
CA SER A 216 11.96 -8.01 4.98
C SER A 216 10.47 -7.69 4.81
N VAL A 217 10.11 -6.41 4.65
CA VAL A 217 8.72 -6.01 4.41
C VAL A 217 8.29 -6.36 2.99
N ILE A 218 9.09 -6.02 1.97
CA ILE A 218 8.74 -6.30 0.56
C ILE A 218 8.63 -7.81 0.30
N SER A 219 9.40 -8.65 0.99
CA SER A 219 9.34 -10.13 0.86
C SER A 219 8.32 -10.78 1.77
N SER A 220 7.67 -10.00 2.64
CA SER A 220 6.67 -10.51 3.56
C SER A 220 5.38 -10.86 2.85
N ASN A 221 4.51 -11.55 3.58
CA ASN A 221 3.15 -11.88 3.16
C ASN A 221 2.12 -10.78 3.48
N LYS A 222 2.55 -9.54 3.77
CA LYS A 222 1.73 -8.57 4.52
C LYS A 222 1.51 -7.22 3.87
N ILE A 223 2.08 -6.96 2.69
CA ILE A 223 1.88 -5.64 2.05
C ILE A 223 0.44 -5.52 1.57
N ILE A 224 -0.24 -4.49 2.06
CA ILE A 224 -1.57 -4.12 1.63
C ILE A 224 -1.51 -2.73 1.00
N PHE A 225 -1.92 -2.64 -0.26
CA PHE A 225 -2.26 -1.38 -0.90
C PHE A 225 -3.76 -1.11 -0.71
N THR A 226 -4.10 0.09 -0.28
CA THR A 226 -5.49 0.55 -0.21
C THR A 226 -5.52 2.04 -0.50
N ASP A 227 -6.69 2.61 -0.69
CA ASP A 227 -6.91 4.05 -0.59
C ASP A 227 -7.56 4.39 0.77
N MET A 228 -7.63 5.67 1.11
CA MET A 228 -8.33 6.17 2.30
C MET A 228 -9.59 6.97 1.90
N PRO A 229 -10.78 6.34 1.86
CA PRO A 229 -12.02 7.01 1.43
C PRO A 229 -12.35 8.30 2.16
N THR A 230 -12.00 8.38 3.46
CA THR A 230 -12.30 9.51 4.34
C THR A 230 -11.61 10.81 3.96
N ILE A 231 -10.53 10.76 3.17
CA ILE A 231 -9.79 11.97 2.76
C ILE A 231 -9.99 12.35 1.30
N ARG A 232 -10.59 11.49 0.48
CA ARG A 232 -10.72 11.67 -0.99
C ARG A 232 -11.24 13.05 -1.40
N SER A 233 -12.18 13.59 -0.62
CA SER A 233 -12.80 14.91 -0.85
C SER A 233 -12.63 15.85 0.34
N SER A 234 -11.65 15.60 1.21
CA SER A 234 -11.45 16.43 2.39
C SER A 234 -11.04 17.86 1.99
N THR A 235 -11.65 18.83 2.67
CA THR A 235 -11.30 20.24 2.54
C THR A 235 -10.35 20.72 3.63
N ASP A 236 -10.06 19.88 4.64
CA ASP A 236 -9.06 20.18 5.66
C ASP A 236 -7.67 20.24 5.01
N ALA A 237 -6.87 21.23 5.37
CA ALA A 237 -5.60 21.50 4.69
C ALA A 237 -4.62 20.32 4.78
N LYS A 238 -4.60 19.61 5.91
CA LYS A 238 -3.71 18.46 6.13
C LYS A 238 -4.18 17.26 5.31
N ASP A 239 -5.45 16.93 5.40
CA ASP A 239 -6.03 15.79 4.69
C ASP A 239 -6.04 16.00 3.17
N LYS A 240 -6.24 17.25 2.72
CA LYS A 240 -6.12 17.63 1.32
C LYS A 240 -4.72 17.38 0.78
N GLY A 241 -3.69 17.62 1.58
CA GLY A 241 -2.30 17.31 1.23
C GLY A 241 -2.09 15.81 1.01
N LEU A 242 -2.56 14.99 1.95
CA LEU A 242 -2.50 13.52 1.84
C LEU A 242 -3.32 13.01 0.65
N ALA A 243 -4.52 13.52 0.46
CA ALA A 243 -5.39 13.14 -0.65
C ALA A 243 -4.80 13.52 -2.01
N ALA A 244 -3.97 14.56 -2.08
CA ALA A 244 -3.28 14.97 -3.31
C ALA A 244 -1.99 14.18 -3.59
N ALA A 245 -1.48 13.42 -2.61
CA ALA A 245 -0.26 12.65 -2.74
C ALA A 245 -0.42 11.48 -3.72
N LEU A 246 0.72 10.91 -4.16
CA LEU A 246 0.74 9.66 -4.91
C LEU A 246 0.43 8.48 -3.99
N ALA A 247 1.15 8.42 -2.87
CA ALA A 247 1.00 7.46 -1.82
C ALA A 247 1.39 8.09 -0.48
N PHE A 248 1.05 7.42 0.62
CA PHE A 248 1.62 7.71 1.93
C PHE A 248 1.53 6.48 2.85
N VAL A 249 2.28 6.51 3.95
CA VAL A 249 2.15 5.58 5.07
C VAL A 249 2.08 6.35 6.39
N TYR A 250 1.55 5.72 7.44
CA TYR A 250 1.82 6.20 8.79
C TYR A 250 3.18 5.67 9.26
N ALA A 251 4.17 6.56 9.30
CA ALA A 251 5.56 6.23 9.61
C ALA A 251 5.75 5.54 10.98
N GLY A 252 6.80 4.73 11.09
CA GLY A 252 7.22 4.10 12.34
C GLY A 252 6.33 2.96 12.81
N ASN A 253 5.75 2.19 11.89
CA ASN A 253 4.87 1.06 12.20
C ASN A 253 3.69 1.43 13.11
N TYR A 254 3.13 2.64 12.90
CA TYR A 254 1.91 3.08 13.58
C TYR A 254 0.77 2.08 13.37
N GLU A 255 0.62 1.60 12.14
CA GLU A 255 -0.17 0.42 11.83
C GLU A 255 0.74 -0.81 11.85
N LYS A 256 0.34 -1.84 12.62
CA LYS A 256 1.11 -3.11 12.71
C LYS A 256 1.11 -3.90 11.40
N ILE A 257 0.16 -3.60 10.52
CA ILE A 257 0.05 -4.20 9.19
C ILE A 257 0.72 -3.22 8.21
N PRO A 258 1.66 -3.67 7.35
CA PRO A 258 2.31 -2.83 6.34
C PRO A 258 1.30 -2.35 5.29
N ILE A 259 0.72 -1.18 5.53
CA ILE A 259 -0.29 -0.57 4.66
C ILE A 259 0.34 0.62 3.93
N ILE A 260 0.17 0.64 2.62
CA ILE A 260 0.52 1.78 1.76
C ILE A 260 -0.78 2.34 1.18
N TYR A 261 -1.08 3.59 1.55
CA TYR A 261 -2.23 4.32 1.03
C TYR A 261 -1.89 4.90 -0.33
N ILE A 262 -2.78 4.75 -1.31
CA ILE A 262 -2.62 5.24 -2.68
C ILE A 262 -3.72 6.25 -2.95
N GLU A 263 -3.34 7.49 -3.30
CA GLU A 263 -4.25 8.64 -3.29
C GLU A 263 -4.35 9.37 -4.64
N ASN A 264 -5.02 10.53 -4.71
CA ASN A 264 -5.45 11.13 -5.98
C ASN A 264 -4.32 11.39 -6.97
N GLY A 265 -3.09 11.61 -6.51
CA GLY A 265 -1.92 11.70 -7.38
C GLY A 265 -1.77 10.47 -8.27
N PHE A 266 -1.97 9.26 -7.73
CA PHE A 266 -1.92 7.98 -8.45
C PHE A 266 -2.97 7.89 -9.55
N PHE A 267 -4.17 8.39 -9.29
CA PHE A 267 -5.32 8.26 -10.19
C PHE A 267 -5.46 9.43 -11.18
N SER A 268 -4.62 10.46 -11.05
CA SER A 268 -4.65 11.62 -11.94
C SER A 268 -4.19 11.29 -13.36
N ASN A 269 -4.63 12.07 -14.36
CA ASN A 269 -4.17 11.93 -15.75
C ASN A 269 -2.66 12.21 -15.92
N ASN A 270 -2.05 12.86 -14.94
CA ASN A 270 -0.60 13.12 -14.89
C ASN A 270 0.18 11.99 -14.21
N SER A 271 -0.53 10.97 -13.69
CA SER A 271 0.11 9.78 -13.14
C SER A 271 0.92 9.08 -14.22
N ILE A 272 2.17 8.76 -13.88
CA ILE A 272 3.09 8.07 -14.79
C ILE A 272 2.72 6.58 -14.88
N MET A 273 1.61 6.13 -14.28
CA MET A 273 1.11 4.76 -14.45
C MET A 273 0.88 4.40 -15.94
N PRO A 274 1.21 3.18 -16.38
CA PRO A 274 1.71 2.03 -15.61
C PRO A 274 3.25 1.96 -15.55
N ASP A 275 3.96 3.07 -15.38
CA ASP A 275 5.42 3.07 -15.20
C ASP A 275 5.80 2.33 -13.92
N ARG A 276 6.11 1.05 -14.12
CA ARG A 276 6.53 0.09 -13.13
C ARG A 276 7.75 0.56 -12.34
N ASP A 277 8.67 1.27 -12.97
CA ASP A 277 9.92 1.69 -12.34
C ASP A 277 9.67 2.90 -11.44
N TYR A 278 8.80 3.82 -11.86
CA TYR A 278 8.33 4.91 -10.98
C TYR A 278 7.63 4.37 -9.73
N TRP A 279 6.73 3.38 -9.89
CA TRP A 279 6.05 2.78 -8.75
C TRP A 279 6.96 1.94 -7.86
N ALA A 280 8.01 1.34 -8.42
CA ALA A 280 9.02 0.67 -7.61
C ALA A 280 9.77 1.68 -6.72
N LEU A 281 10.03 2.90 -7.21
CA LEU A 281 10.58 3.99 -6.38
C LEU A 281 9.60 4.32 -5.24
N THR A 282 8.32 4.54 -5.56
CA THR A 282 7.30 4.86 -4.55
C THR A 282 7.20 3.77 -3.48
N VAL A 283 7.18 2.48 -3.86
CA VAL A 283 7.14 1.38 -2.88
C VAL A 283 8.34 1.41 -1.93
N ILE A 284 9.56 1.65 -2.45
CA ILE A 284 10.75 1.74 -1.59
C ILE A 284 10.67 2.98 -0.70
N HIS A 285 10.28 4.12 -1.26
CA HIS A 285 10.09 5.38 -0.53
C HIS A 285 9.16 5.17 0.68
N GLU A 286 7.95 4.67 0.43
CA GLU A 286 6.94 4.45 1.48
C GLU A 286 7.39 3.45 2.55
N ILE A 287 8.04 2.35 2.15
CA ILE A 287 8.52 1.36 3.13
C ILE A 287 9.67 1.91 3.97
N THR A 288 10.48 2.83 3.45
CA THR A 288 11.49 3.49 4.28
C THR A 288 10.86 4.37 5.37
N HIS A 289 9.73 5.03 5.11
CA HIS A 289 8.99 5.75 6.15
C HIS A 289 8.47 4.79 7.22
N LEU A 290 7.93 3.64 6.78
CA LEU A 290 7.38 2.64 7.67
C LEU A 290 8.44 2.05 8.62
N GLU A 291 9.56 1.58 8.06
CA GLU A 291 10.55 0.76 8.79
C GLU A 291 11.72 1.56 9.38
N LEU A 292 12.05 2.69 8.75
CA LEU A 292 13.23 3.49 9.05
C LEU A 292 12.88 4.90 9.53
N SER A 293 11.60 5.26 9.53
CA SER A 293 11.12 6.60 9.92
C SER A 293 11.80 7.73 9.15
N THR A 294 12.13 7.50 7.88
CA THR A 294 12.62 8.54 6.96
C THR A 294 11.61 9.69 6.85
N LYS A 295 12.05 10.79 6.26
CA LYS A 295 11.30 12.04 6.07
C LYS A 295 11.34 12.46 4.61
N ASP A 296 10.44 13.35 4.24
CA ASP A 296 10.43 14.00 2.92
C ASP A 296 11.13 15.35 3.03
N HIS A 297 12.45 15.33 3.13
CA HIS A 297 13.25 16.55 3.13
C HIS A 297 13.27 17.21 1.75
N LYS A 298 13.26 16.39 0.69
CA LYS A 298 13.28 16.83 -0.71
C LYS A 298 12.76 15.75 -1.62
N TYR A 299 12.11 16.16 -2.70
CA TYR A 299 11.64 15.27 -3.75
C TYR A 299 12.57 15.29 -4.97
N ASP A 300 12.43 14.28 -5.83
CA ASP A 300 13.21 14.11 -7.06
C ASP A 300 13.20 15.32 -8.02
N PHE A 301 12.16 16.13 -7.98
CA PHE A 301 12.02 17.33 -8.80
C PHE A 301 12.80 18.54 -8.26
N ASP A 302 13.28 18.50 -7.02
CA ASP A 302 14.07 19.56 -6.38
C ASP A 302 15.59 19.26 -6.38
N GLY A 303 15.99 18.08 -6.86
CA GLY A 303 17.39 17.64 -6.86
C GLY A 303 17.84 17.00 -5.54
N LEU A 304 18.29 15.75 -5.60
CA LEU A 304 18.58 14.90 -4.44
C LEU A 304 20.07 14.79 -4.07
N ARG A 305 20.96 15.55 -4.73
CA ARG A 305 22.38 15.52 -4.39
C ARG A 305 22.62 16.17 -3.03
N PRO A 306 23.39 15.54 -2.12
CA PRO A 306 23.75 16.17 -0.87
C PRO A 306 24.58 17.43 -1.09
N ASP A 307 24.06 18.55 -0.62
CA ASP A 307 24.64 19.89 -0.73
C ASP A 307 24.15 20.79 0.42
N LYS A 308 24.07 22.11 0.19
CA LYS A 308 23.56 23.07 1.20
C LYS A 308 22.04 23.04 1.38
N ASN A 309 21.30 22.58 0.36
CA ASN A 309 19.84 22.53 0.33
C ASN A 309 19.31 21.15 0.75
N LEU A 310 20.13 20.10 0.63
CA LEU A 310 19.92 18.80 1.26
C LEU A 310 21.21 18.37 1.94
N THR A 311 21.34 18.59 3.24
CA THR A 311 22.58 18.22 3.96
C THR A 311 22.81 16.71 3.93
N PRO A 312 24.05 16.21 4.07
CA PRO A 312 24.32 14.77 4.20
C PRO A 312 23.48 14.06 5.29
N ALA A 313 23.25 14.75 6.43
CA ALA A 313 22.41 14.24 7.51
C ALA A 313 20.95 14.10 7.06
N GLN A 314 20.41 15.08 6.35
CA GLN A 314 19.06 14.98 5.78
C GLN A 314 18.98 13.95 4.66
N ALA A 315 20.02 13.83 3.81
CA ALA A 315 20.01 12.90 2.69
C ALA A 315 19.88 11.44 3.15
N ILE A 316 20.54 11.05 4.26
CA ILE A 316 20.40 9.71 4.83
C ILE A 316 19.07 9.49 5.56
N GLU A 317 18.33 10.56 5.86
CA GLU A 317 16.98 10.54 6.43
C GLU A 317 15.89 10.71 5.36
N ASN A 318 16.24 11.05 4.11
CA ASN A 318 15.30 11.39 3.05
C ASN A 318 14.79 10.15 2.28
N ALA A 319 13.48 9.89 2.26
CA ALA A 319 12.91 8.69 1.64
C ALA A 319 13.23 8.56 0.14
N ASP A 320 13.11 9.66 -0.62
CA ASP A 320 13.44 9.70 -2.05
C ASP A 320 14.92 9.36 -2.33
N SER A 321 15.83 9.81 -1.46
CA SER A 321 17.25 9.49 -1.60
C SER A 321 17.51 7.99 -1.48
N TRP A 322 16.78 7.27 -0.62
CA TRP A 322 16.87 5.82 -0.50
C TRP A 322 16.30 5.09 -1.72
N ALA A 323 15.12 5.51 -2.20
CA ALA A 323 14.45 4.91 -3.35
C ALA A 323 15.32 5.01 -4.62
N TYR A 324 15.76 6.23 -4.94
CA TYR A 324 16.60 6.47 -6.11
C TYR A 324 18.01 5.89 -5.97
N PHE A 325 18.56 5.84 -4.75
CA PHE A 325 19.80 5.12 -4.50
C PHE A 325 19.67 3.64 -4.86
N CYS A 326 18.59 2.97 -4.44
CA CYS A 326 18.34 1.56 -4.76
C CYS A 326 18.22 1.33 -6.28
N ALA A 327 17.47 2.18 -6.98
CA ALA A 327 17.35 2.12 -8.44
C ALA A 327 18.70 2.32 -9.14
N ASN A 328 19.51 3.29 -8.70
CA ASN A 328 20.85 3.51 -9.22
C ASN A 328 21.79 2.33 -8.93
N ALA A 329 21.79 1.80 -7.71
CA ALA A 329 22.61 0.66 -7.33
C ALA A 329 22.30 -0.56 -8.21
N ALA A 330 21.02 -0.80 -8.48
CA ALA A 330 20.51 -1.81 -9.40
C ALA A 330 20.71 -1.51 -10.89
N LYS A 331 21.31 -0.36 -11.25
CA LYS A 331 21.53 0.11 -12.64
C LYS A 331 20.23 0.30 -13.43
N ALA A 332 19.12 0.58 -12.76
CA ALA A 332 17.83 0.86 -13.39
C ALA A 332 17.72 2.30 -13.89
N LEU A 333 18.55 3.21 -13.39
CA LEU A 333 18.58 4.60 -13.86
C LEU A 333 19.56 4.76 -15.04
N SER A 334 19.09 5.37 -16.12
CA SER A 334 19.98 5.88 -17.17
C SER A 334 20.86 7.02 -16.63
N ASN A 335 22.01 7.29 -17.27
CA ASN A 335 22.86 8.43 -16.89
C ASN A 335 22.11 9.76 -16.96
N ASN A 336 21.23 9.93 -17.94
CA ASN A 336 20.42 11.13 -18.09
C ASN A 336 19.40 11.27 -16.95
N SER A 337 18.69 10.19 -16.60
CA SER A 337 17.76 10.18 -15.48
C SER A 337 18.47 10.48 -14.16
N LEU A 338 19.60 9.82 -13.92
CA LEU A 338 20.45 10.03 -12.75
C LEU A 338 20.89 11.50 -12.62
N ASN A 339 21.38 12.11 -13.70
CA ASN A 339 21.82 13.50 -13.67
C ASN A 339 20.64 14.46 -13.42
N LYS A 340 19.46 14.17 -13.99
CA LYS A 340 18.25 14.97 -13.76
C LYS A 340 17.83 14.94 -12.29
N VAL A 341 17.69 13.77 -11.68
CA VAL A 341 17.18 13.65 -10.31
C VAL A 341 18.17 14.15 -9.25
N LEU A 342 19.48 14.14 -9.54
CA LEU A 342 20.48 14.65 -8.62
C LEU A 342 20.63 16.18 -8.67
N ASN A 343 20.45 16.79 -9.85
CA ASN A 343 20.82 18.19 -10.07
C ASN A 343 19.66 19.06 -10.60
N LYS A 344 18.41 18.58 -10.57
CA LYS A 344 17.26 19.43 -10.81
C LYS A 344 17.29 20.61 -9.80
N PRO A 345 16.93 21.83 -10.25
CA PRO A 345 17.18 23.08 -9.52
C PRO A 345 16.43 23.19 -8.19
#